data_AF-A0AAD8UG81-F1
#
_entry.id   AF-A0AAD8UG81-F1
#
_cell.length_a   1.000
_cell.length_b   1.000
_cell.length_c   1.000
_cell.angle_alpha   90.00
_cell.angle_beta   90.00
_cell.angle_gamma   90.00
#
_symmetry.space_group_name_H-M   'P 1'
#
loop_
_entity.id
_entity.type
_entity.pdbx_description
1 polymer ?
#
loop_
_entity_poly.entity_id
_entity_poly.type
_entity_poly.pdbx_seq_one_letter_code
_entity_poly.pdbx_strand_id
1 'polypeptide(L)'
;NDEVSCEICLKHVCYFSNQLEIEEYVLQLLASWACQHFFYVIGSERIPPGPYFLSNRGIFSPCRRFSDNSESFVLSTTSSQEDPQAYQTLNAATFGASSFRLAIPSRIKSSKAGHTPLAGLRVAVKDLFHLKGVHTGCRNRGYRRLHGPVNASSDAVQRVIDLEGVIVGKAKTVEFGGSQQVISDWYDYFDPTNVRGDGCLAGIGSSIGSASSLAACRWLDITLGMDGKL
;
A
#
# COMPACT_ATOMS: atom_id res chain seq x y z
N ASN A 1 1.59 3.55 -16.15
CA ASN A 1 2.61 2.83 -15.37
C ASN A 1 2.62 3.38 -13.94
N ASP A 2 2.14 2.60 -12.99
CA ASP A 2 1.99 2.89 -11.56
C ASP A 2 3.14 2.32 -10.70
N GLU A 3 4.18 1.81 -11.36
CA GLU A 3 5.38 1.32 -10.70
C GLU A 3 6.23 2.42 -10.05
N VAL A 4 7.01 1.99 -9.06
CA VAL A 4 7.94 2.85 -8.33
C VAL A 4 9.25 3.01 -9.08
N SER A 5 9.63 2.01 -9.91
CA SER A 5 10.81 2.10 -10.76
C SER A 5 10.68 3.28 -11.73
N CYS A 6 11.66 4.18 -11.69
CA CYS A 6 11.81 5.27 -12.65
C CYS A 6 13.15 5.15 -13.38
N GLU A 7 13.35 5.91 -14.45
CA GLU A 7 14.61 5.92 -15.22
C GLU A 7 15.83 6.18 -14.34
N ILE A 8 15.68 6.96 -13.27
CA ILE A 8 16.77 7.24 -12.31
C ILE A 8 17.20 5.96 -11.59
N CYS A 9 16.27 5.06 -11.26
CA CYS A 9 16.59 3.77 -10.64
C CYS A 9 17.43 2.87 -11.57
N LEU A 10 17.42 3.12 -12.88
CA LEU A 10 18.18 2.33 -13.86
C LEU A 10 19.58 2.90 -14.12
N LYS A 11 19.90 4.11 -13.63
CA LYS A 11 21.23 4.71 -13.75
C LYS A 11 22.26 4.06 -12.83
N HIS A 12 21.80 3.53 -11.69
CA HIS A 12 22.66 2.88 -10.71
C HIS A 12 22.10 1.48 -10.44
N VAL A 13 22.80 0.45 -10.92
CA VAL A 13 22.35 -0.93 -10.78
C VAL A 13 23.33 -1.71 -9.90
N CYS A 14 22.80 -2.37 -8.88
CA CYS A 14 23.53 -3.33 -8.08
C CYS A 14 23.05 -4.73 -8.45
N TYR A 15 23.97 -5.61 -8.86
CA TYR A 15 23.68 -6.96 -9.30
C TYR A 15 24.39 -7.96 -8.40
N PHE A 16 23.61 -8.85 -7.79
CA PHE A 16 24.09 -9.91 -6.91
C PHE A 16 24.10 -11.22 -7.69
N SER A 17 25.25 -11.90 -7.72
CA SER A 17 25.38 -13.23 -8.34
C SER A 17 26.40 -14.08 -7.61
N ASN A 18 26.23 -15.40 -7.71
CA ASN A 18 27.21 -16.38 -7.24
C ASN A 18 28.22 -16.75 -8.34
N GLN A 19 28.02 -16.29 -9.58
CA GLN A 19 28.97 -16.47 -10.66
C GLN A 19 30.16 -15.52 -10.45
N LEU A 20 31.30 -15.84 -11.07
CA LEU A 20 32.50 -14.99 -11.07
C LEU A 20 32.54 -14.04 -12.28
N GLU A 21 31.82 -14.41 -13.35
CA GLU A 21 31.77 -13.68 -14.60
C GLU A 21 30.35 -13.16 -14.86
N ILE A 22 30.25 -12.10 -15.65
CA ILE A 22 28.99 -11.47 -16.03
C ILE A 22 28.65 -11.89 -17.45
N GLU A 23 27.46 -12.45 -17.63
CA GLU A 23 26.98 -12.85 -18.95
C GLU A 23 26.78 -11.62 -19.86
N GLU A 24 27.15 -11.76 -21.14
CA GLU A 24 27.16 -10.65 -22.11
C GLU A 24 25.78 -9.97 -22.27
N TYR A 25 24.69 -10.75 -22.18
CA TYR A 25 23.34 -10.22 -22.27
C TYR A 25 23.02 -9.22 -21.14
N VAL A 26 23.60 -9.40 -19.94
CA VAL A 26 23.42 -8.48 -18.81
C VAL A 26 24.06 -7.14 -19.12
N LEU A 27 25.27 -7.16 -19.70
CA LEU A 27 25.98 -5.95 -20.12
C LEU A 27 25.21 -5.21 -21.22
N GLN A 28 24.67 -5.93 -22.21
CA GLN A 28 23.83 -5.36 -23.26
C GLN A 28 22.54 -4.73 -22.69
N LEU A 29 21.92 -5.39 -21.70
CA LEU A 29 20.73 -4.87 -21.02
C LEU A 29 21.04 -3.58 -20.25
N LEU A 30 22.13 -3.55 -19.48
CA LEU A 30 22.57 -2.36 -18.75
C LEU A 30 22.87 -1.19 -19.69
N ALA A 31 23.49 -1.46 -20.84
CA ALA A 31 23.73 -0.46 -21.86
C ALA A 31 22.41 0.10 -22.44
N SER A 32 21.42 -0.77 -22.69
CA SER A 32 20.08 -0.36 -23.16
C SER A 32 19.35 0.57 -22.18
N TRP A 33 19.64 0.44 -20.88
CA TRP A 33 19.08 1.28 -19.83
C TRP A 33 19.86 2.58 -19.59
N ALA A 34 20.94 2.82 -20.33
CA ALA A 34 21.88 3.90 -20.09
C ALA A 34 22.40 3.92 -18.64
N CYS A 35 22.68 2.74 -18.09
CA CYS A 35 23.24 2.58 -16.75
C CYS A 35 24.60 3.29 -16.64
N GLN A 36 24.74 4.16 -15.64
CA GLN A 36 25.95 4.96 -15.42
C GLN A 36 26.91 4.28 -14.43
N HIS A 37 26.36 3.66 -13.39
CA HIS A 37 27.12 3.00 -12.34
C HIS A 37 26.59 1.59 -12.13
N PHE A 38 27.47 0.62 -12.28
CA PHE A 38 27.15 -0.79 -12.12
C PHE A 38 28.02 -1.39 -11.01
N PHE A 39 27.38 -1.98 -10.01
CA PHE A 39 28.03 -2.65 -8.89
C PHE A 39 27.78 -4.15 -9.01
N TYR A 40 28.85 -4.91 -9.20
CA TYR A 40 28.81 -6.37 -9.20
C TYR A 40 29.21 -6.89 -7.83
N VAL A 41 28.29 -7.56 -7.15
CA VAL A 41 28.51 -8.09 -5.81
C VAL A 41 28.47 -9.62 -5.88
N ILE A 42 29.61 -10.23 -5.60
CA ILE A 42 29.73 -11.69 -5.51
C ILE A 42 29.18 -12.12 -4.16
N GLY A 43 28.09 -12.88 -4.17
CA GLY A 43 27.45 -13.39 -2.96
C GLY A 43 25.93 -13.49 -3.06
N SER A 44 25.35 -14.15 -2.06
CA SER A 44 23.92 -14.47 -2.01
C SER A 44 23.16 -13.62 -0.99
N GLU A 45 23.43 -12.31 -0.92
CA GLU A 45 22.64 -11.46 -0.02
C GLU A 45 21.18 -11.35 -0.46
N ARG A 46 20.30 -11.51 0.54
CA ARG A 46 18.85 -11.74 0.44
C ARG A 46 18.05 -10.44 0.26
N ILE A 47 18.50 -9.51 -0.57
CA ILE A 47 17.69 -8.33 -0.90
C ILE A 47 16.76 -8.70 -2.06
N PRO A 48 15.42 -8.66 -1.89
CA PRO A 48 14.50 -8.96 -2.98
C PRO A 48 14.74 -8.02 -4.17
N PRO A 49 14.57 -8.49 -5.43
CA PRO A 49 14.69 -7.62 -6.59
C PRO A 49 13.76 -6.40 -6.50
N GLY A 50 14.23 -5.25 -6.99
CA GLY A 50 13.42 -4.04 -7.09
C GLY A 50 14.18 -2.75 -6.79
N PRO A 51 13.48 -1.61 -6.78
CA PRO A 51 14.11 -0.32 -6.51
C PRO A 51 14.42 -0.15 -5.01
N TYR A 52 15.50 0.58 -4.72
CA TYR A 52 16.01 0.87 -3.38
C TYR A 52 16.61 2.27 -3.29
N PHE A 53 16.55 2.88 -2.11
CA PHE A 53 17.36 4.04 -1.74
C PHE A 53 18.38 3.62 -0.68
N LEU A 54 19.63 4.00 -0.89
CA LEU A 54 20.70 3.85 0.10
C LEU A 54 20.86 5.17 0.87
N SER A 55 20.91 5.07 2.19
CA SER A 55 21.20 6.19 3.09
C SER A 55 22.21 5.74 4.16
N ASN A 56 22.77 6.68 4.92
CA ASN A 56 23.62 6.37 6.07
C ASN A 56 22.91 5.53 7.16
N ARG A 57 21.57 5.42 7.09
CA ARG A 57 20.74 4.59 7.98
C ARG A 57 20.40 3.22 7.41
N GLY A 58 20.85 2.90 6.19
CA GLY A 58 20.63 1.60 5.56
C GLY A 58 19.90 1.69 4.21
N ILE A 59 19.33 0.55 3.81
CA ILE A 59 18.66 0.35 2.52
C ILE A 59 17.15 0.38 2.72
N PHE A 60 16.46 1.23 1.95
CA PHE A 60 15.03 1.46 2.09
C PHE A 60 14.28 1.16 0.80
N SER A 61 13.09 0.57 0.94
CA SER A 61 12.17 0.35 -0.17
C SER A 61 11.43 1.66 -0.50
N PRO A 62 11.52 2.16 -1.73
CA PRO A 62 10.79 3.35 -2.13
C PRO A 62 9.31 3.04 -2.30
N CYS A 63 8.49 4.05 -2.05
CA CYS A 63 7.07 4.03 -2.36
C CYS A 63 6.75 5.18 -3.32
N ARG A 64 5.89 4.92 -4.29
CA ARG A 64 5.29 5.97 -5.12
C ARG A 64 4.15 6.60 -4.35
N ARG A 65 4.04 7.93 -4.43
CA ARG A 65 2.99 8.69 -3.72
C ARG A 65 1.82 8.95 -4.65
N PHE A 66 0.61 8.60 -4.23
CA PHE A 66 -0.63 8.89 -4.93
C PHE A 66 -1.54 9.75 -4.06
N SER A 67 -2.21 10.74 -4.65
CA SER A 67 -3.23 11.52 -3.93
C SER A 67 -4.52 10.73 -3.82
N ASP A 68 -5.16 10.78 -2.64
CA ASP A 68 -6.51 10.25 -2.44
C ASP A 68 -7.55 11.33 -2.73
N ASN A 69 -7.86 11.53 -4.02
CA ASN A 69 -8.80 12.56 -4.47
C ASN A 69 -10.26 12.22 -4.11
N SER A 70 -10.55 10.93 -3.90
CA SER A 70 -11.86 10.44 -3.50
C SER A 70 -12.09 10.49 -1.99
N GLU A 71 -11.07 10.89 -1.21
CA GLU A 71 -11.02 10.78 0.24
C GLU A 71 -11.48 9.40 0.77
N SER A 72 -11.07 8.33 0.10
CA SER A 72 -11.49 6.96 0.40
C SER A 72 -10.76 6.31 1.57
N PHE A 73 -9.62 6.86 1.99
CA PHE A 73 -8.76 6.24 3.00
C PHE A 73 -8.72 7.03 4.32
N VAL A 74 -8.51 6.30 5.42
CA VAL A 74 -8.23 6.89 6.74
C VAL A 74 -6.73 7.05 6.97
N LEU A 75 -5.93 6.10 6.47
CA LEU A 75 -4.47 6.14 6.54
C LEU A 75 -3.84 5.26 5.45
N SER A 76 -2.58 5.55 5.14
CA SER A 76 -1.72 4.73 4.27
C SER A 76 -0.87 3.79 5.09
N THR A 77 -0.61 2.59 4.57
CA THR A 77 0.24 1.58 5.22
C THR A 77 1.33 1.07 4.30
N THR A 78 2.45 0.65 4.89
CA THR A 78 3.45 -0.20 4.25
C THR A 78 3.85 -1.33 5.20
N SER A 79 4.40 -2.41 4.65
CA SER A 79 4.98 -3.49 5.45
C SER A 79 6.20 -2.98 6.25
N SER A 80 6.34 -3.44 7.48
CA SER A 80 7.50 -3.14 8.33
C SER A 80 8.76 -3.83 7.79
N GLN A 81 9.91 -3.18 7.93
CA GLN A 81 11.21 -3.80 7.60
C GLN A 81 11.65 -4.83 8.65
N GLU A 82 11.12 -4.74 9.88
CA GLU A 82 11.52 -5.59 11.01
C GLU A 82 10.66 -6.85 11.12
N ASP A 83 9.36 -6.72 10.85
CA ASP A 83 8.39 -7.81 10.93
C ASP A 83 7.52 -7.83 9.65
N PRO A 84 7.71 -8.83 8.77
CA PRO A 84 6.93 -8.96 7.54
C PRO A 84 5.41 -9.07 7.75
N GLN A 85 4.99 -9.49 8.95
CA GLN A 85 3.57 -9.62 9.32
C GLN A 85 3.00 -8.34 9.91
N ALA A 86 3.85 -7.37 10.26
CA ALA A 86 3.43 -6.07 10.78
C ALA A 86 3.48 -5.00 9.70
N TYR A 87 2.62 -4.00 9.88
CA TYR A 87 2.53 -2.83 9.04
C TYR A 87 2.73 -1.57 9.86
N GLN A 88 3.14 -0.51 9.18
CA GLN A 88 3.32 0.80 9.75
C GLN A 88 2.58 1.85 8.92
N THR A 89 2.13 2.91 9.59
CA THR A 89 1.44 4.03 8.94
C THR A 89 2.42 4.97 8.26
N LEU A 90 2.14 5.35 7.01
CA LEU A 90 2.96 6.28 6.21
C LEU A 90 2.10 7.40 5.63
N ASN A 91 1.58 8.28 6.49
CA ASN A 91 0.81 9.43 6.05
C ASN A 91 1.75 10.58 5.69
N ALA A 92 1.72 11.02 4.43
CA ALA A 92 2.37 12.24 4.00
C ALA A 92 1.31 13.29 3.66
N ALA A 93 1.35 14.44 4.35
CA ALA A 93 0.47 15.55 4.03
C ALA A 93 0.72 16.05 2.59
N THR A 94 -0.33 16.45 1.89
CA THR A 94 -0.21 17.20 0.64
C THR A 94 -0.21 18.68 0.93
N PHE A 95 0.70 19.43 0.31
CA PHE A 95 0.65 20.88 0.40
C PHE A 95 -0.59 21.39 -0.34
N GLY A 96 -1.46 22.13 0.36
CA GLY A 96 -2.65 22.75 -0.23
C GLY A 96 -3.87 21.84 -0.45
N ALA A 97 -3.85 20.58 0.02
CA ALA A 97 -5.02 19.70 -0.03
C ALA A 97 -5.38 19.13 1.35
N SER A 98 -6.67 18.89 1.58
CA SER A 98 -7.21 18.27 2.79
C SER A 98 -6.85 16.78 2.92
N SER A 99 -6.50 16.13 1.81
CA SER A 99 -6.19 14.71 1.74
C SER A 99 -4.71 14.40 1.87
N PHE A 100 -4.37 13.24 2.43
CA PHE A 100 -2.99 12.77 2.50
C PHE A 100 -2.63 11.96 1.24
N ARG A 101 -1.33 11.76 0.99
CA ARG A 101 -0.86 10.85 -0.05
C ARG A 101 -0.69 9.44 0.49
N LEU A 102 -1.11 8.47 -0.32
CA LEU A 102 -0.88 7.06 -0.10
C LEU A 102 0.52 6.69 -0.59
N ALA A 103 1.29 6.04 0.28
CA ALA A 103 2.57 5.42 -0.04
C ALA A 103 2.32 4.03 -0.63
N ILE A 104 2.54 3.90 -1.94
CA ILE A 104 2.28 2.68 -2.69
C ILE A 104 3.60 2.00 -3.07
N PRO A 105 3.89 0.78 -2.59
CA PRO A 105 5.11 0.06 -2.92
C PRO A 105 5.10 -0.49 -4.36
N SER A 106 6.28 -0.88 -4.83
CA SER A 106 6.44 -1.56 -6.13
C SER A 106 5.85 -2.96 -6.07
N ARG A 107 5.29 -3.44 -7.18
CA ARG A 107 4.77 -4.81 -7.28
C ARG A 107 5.89 -5.84 -7.42
N ILE A 108 7.07 -5.44 -7.90
CA ILE A 108 8.21 -6.32 -8.24
C ILE A 108 8.67 -7.19 -7.06
N LYS A 109 8.58 -6.66 -5.82
CA LYS A 109 9.10 -7.35 -4.62
C LYS A 109 8.33 -8.60 -4.23
N SER A 110 7.13 -8.77 -4.75
CA SER A 110 6.22 -9.87 -4.41
C SER A 110 6.43 -11.15 -5.22
N SER A 111 7.32 -11.12 -6.23
CA SER A 111 7.62 -12.30 -7.03
C SER A 111 8.65 -13.17 -6.30
N LYS A 112 8.22 -13.92 -5.29
CA LYS A 112 8.98 -15.12 -4.90
C LYS A 112 8.70 -16.24 -5.89
N ALA A 113 9.68 -17.12 -6.08
CA ALA A 113 9.58 -18.29 -6.93
C ALA A 113 8.52 -19.28 -6.39
N GLY A 114 7.26 -19.01 -6.71
CA GLY A 114 6.10 -19.77 -6.27
C GLY A 114 4.85 -18.93 -6.53
N HIS A 115 3.97 -19.39 -7.41
CA HIS A 115 2.76 -18.66 -7.80
C HIS A 115 1.77 -18.54 -6.63
N THR A 116 1.99 -17.57 -5.74
CA THR A 116 0.96 -17.16 -4.77
C THR A 116 -0.07 -16.29 -5.51
N PRO A 117 -1.37 -16.52 -5.31
CA PRO A 117 -2.42 -15.92 -6.14
C PRO A 117 -2.58 -14.40 -5.94
N LEU A 118 -2.06 -13.84 -4.84
CA LEU A 118 -2.17 -12.41 -4.54
C LEU A 118 -0.82 -11.67 -4.57
N ALA A 119 0.27 -12.32 -5.01
CA ALA A 119 1.59 -11.71 -5.12
C ALA A 119 1.52 -10.35 -5.83
N GLY A 120 1.78 -9.29 -5.06
CA GLY A 120 1.95 -7.93 -5.60
C GLY A 120 0.64 -7.23 -5.92
N LEU A 121 -0.49 -7.90 -5.68
CA LEU A 121 -1.79 -7.25 -5.67
C LEU A 121 -1.85 -6.33 -4.45
N ARG A 122 -2.21 -5.09 -4.70
CA ARG A 122 -2.35 -4.04 -3.71
C ARG A 122 -3.78 -4.08 -3.19
N VAL A 123 -3.90 -4.17 -1.87
CA VAL A 123 -5.16 -4.40 -1.18
C VAL A 123 -5.42 -3.28 -0.19
N ALA A 124 -6.61 -2.71 -0.24
CA ALA A 124 -7.11 -1.80 0.79
C ALA A 124 -8.06 -2.55 1.71
N VAL A 125 -7.98 -2.33 3.01
CA VAL A 125 -8.82 -3.04 3.98
C VAL A 125 -9.69 -2.04 4.74
N LYS A 126 -11.00 -2.30 4.84
CA LYS A 126 -11.92 -1.48 5.62
C LYS A 126 -11.40 -1.25 7.05
N ASP A 127 -11.56 -0.04 7.58
CA ASP A 127 -11.13 0.38 8.94
C ASP A 127 -11.96 -0.26 10.08
N LEU A 128 -12.41 -1.50 9.88
CA LEU A 128 -12.97 -2.40 10.88
C LEU A 128 -12.12 -3.68 11.02
N PHE A 129 -11.31 -4.01 10.01
CA PHE A 129 -10.38 -5.12 10.11
C PHE A 129 -9.15 -4.70 10.91
N HIS A 130 -8.64 -5.58 11.74
CA HIS A 130 -7.34 -5.43 12.38
C HIS A 130 -6.21 -5.70 11.40
N LEU A 131 -5.14 -4.91 11.52
CA LEU A 131 -3.88 -5.09 10.79
C LEU A 131 -2.75 -4.87 11.77
N LYS A 132 -1.94 -5.90 12.00
CA LYS A 132 -0.86 -5.88 12.99
C LYS A 132 0.04 -4.65 12.80
N GLY A 133 0.32 -3.94 13.89
CA GLY A 133 1.14 -2.71 13.89
C GLY A 133 0.39 -1.42 13.51
N VAL A 134 -0.89 -1.51 13.13
CA VAL A 134 -1.69 -0.37 12.68
C VAL A 134 -2.93 -0.19 13.55
N HIS A 135 -3.32 1.06 13.80
CA HIS A 135 -4.55 1.36 14.55
C HIS A 135 -5.78 0.96 13.74
N THR A 136 -6.76 0.34 14.40
CA THR A 136 -8.12 0.18 13.85
C THR A 136 -8.99 1.20 14.54
N GLY A 137 -9.58 2.13 13.79
CA GLY A 137 -10.29 3.25 14.42
C GLY A 137 -11.80 3.24 14.22
N CYS A 138 -12.35 2.33 13.42
CA CYS A 138 -13.79 2.24 13.18
C CYS A 138 -14.41 3.58 12.71
N ARG A 139 -13.64 4.43 12.02
CA ARG A 139 -13.98 5.83 11.67
C ARG A 139 -14.38 6.71 12.88
N ASN A 140 -13.99 6.37 14.10
CA ASN A 140 -14.20 7.21 15.29
C ASN A 140 -12.84 7.71 15.83
N ARG A 141 -12.67 9.04 15.99
CA ARG A 141 -11.40 9.62 16.50
C ARG A 141 -11.17 9.28 17.97
N GLY A 142 -12.22 9.21 18.78
CA GLY A 142 -12.16 8.83 20.19
C GLY A 142 -11.65 7.39 20.37
N TYR A 143 -12.25 6.44 19.67
CA TYR A 143 -11.84 5.04 19.64
C TYR A 143 -10.37 4.91 19.23
N ARG A 144 -9.98 5.57 18.12
CA ARG A 144 -8.58 5.58 17.67
C ARG A 144 -7.61 6.20 18.68
N ARG A 145 -8.03 7.16 19.49
CA ARG A 145 -7.19 7.77 20.55
C ARG A 145 -7.05 6.86 21.77
N LEU A 146 -8.10 6.11 22.11
CA LEU A 146 -8.13 5.24 23.28
C LEU A 146 -7.45 3.89 23.04
N HIS A 147 -7.38 3.44 21.77
CA HIS A 147 -6.80 2.15 21.39
C HIS A 147 -5.56 2.33 20.54
N GLY A 148 -4.43 1.77 21.00
CA GLY A 148 -3.17 1.77 20.27
C GLY A 148 -3.17 0.86 19.02
N PRO A 149 -1.99 0.67 18.39
CA PRO A 149 -1.83 -0.31 17.31
C PRO A 149 -2.21 -1.71 17.78
N VAL A 150 -2.85 -2.48 16.90
CA VAL A 150 -3.24 -3.86 17.22
C VAL A 150 -2.07 -4.83 17.00
N ASN A 151 -2.00 -5.89 17.81
CA ASN A 151 -0.88 -6.85 17.78
C ASN A 151 -1.10 -8.04 16.84
N ALA A 152 -2.30 -8.17 16.25
CA ALA A 152 -2.66 -9.23 15.31
C ALA A 152 -3.56 -8.69 14.20
N SER A 153 -3.43 -9.27 13.01
CA SER A 153 -4.32 -9.00 11.88
C SER A 153 -5.59 -9.85 11.99
N SER A 154 -6.73 -9.36 11.49
CA SER A 154 -7.94 -10.18 11.37
C SER A 154 -7.71 -11.33 10.39
N ASP A 155 -8.36 -12.48 10.59
CA ASP A 155 -8.14 -13.71 9.78
C ASP A 155 -8.22 -13.50 8.27
N ALA A 156 -9.17 -12.68 7.79
CA ALA A 156 -9.29 -12.37 6.37
C ALA A 156 -8.11 -11.54 5.84
N VAL A 157 -7.62 -10.60 6.65
CA VAL A 157 -6.43 -9.79 6.32
C VAL A 157 -5.17 -10.66 6.38
N GLN A 158 -5.06 -11.53 7.38
CA GLN A 158 -3.94 -12.44 7.52
C GLN A 158 -3.81 -13.37 6.32
N ARG A 159 -4.93 -13.95 5.84
CA ARG A 159 -4.93 -14.76 4.61
C ARG A 159 -4.46 -13.99 3.38
N VAL A 160 -4.79 -12.71 3.27
CA VAL A 160 -4.28 -11.88 2.16
C VAL A 160 -2.76 -11.71 2.25
N ILE A 161 -2.25 -11.45 3.45
CA ILE A 161 -0.80 -11.30 3.70
C ILE A 161 -0.07 -12.62 3.42
N ASP A 162 -0.61 -13.75 3.87
CA ASP A 162 -0.03 -15.08 3.67
C ASP A 162 0.03 -15.48 2.18
N LEU A 163 -0.88 -14.94 1.36
CA LEU A 163 -0.90 -15.09 -0.09
C LEU A 163 -0.11 -14.00 -0.83
N GLU A 164 0.71 -13.23 -0.11
CA GLU A 164 1.61 -12.18 -0.60
C GLU A 164 0.90 -10.94 -1.18
N GLY A 165 -0.35 -10.72 -0.78
CA GLY A 165 -1.07 -9.48 -1.00
C GLY A 165 -0.49 -8.33 -0.17
N VAL A 166 -0.42 -7.13 -0.78
CA VAL A 166 0.22 -5.97 -0.17
C VAL A 166 -0.83 -5.00 0.36
N ILE A 167 -0.94 -4.88 1.69
CA ILE A 167 -1.88 -3.92 2.29
C ILE A 167 -1.35 -2.49 2.21
N VAL A 168 -2.03 -1.62 1.47
CA VAL A 168 -1.59 -0.25 1.16
C VAL A 168 -2.30 0.85 1.96
N GLY A 169 -3.39 0.52 2.64
CA GLY A 169 -4.09 1.46 3.50
C GLY A 169 -5.35 0.91 4.16
N LYS A 170 -5.87 1.70 5.09
CA LYS A 170 -7.18 1.49 5.73
C LYS A 170 -8.24 2.33 5.00
N ALA A 171 -9.22 1.67 4.40
CA ALA A 171 -10.33 2.33 3.71
C ALA A 171 -11.40 2.81 4.71
N LYS A 172 -12.01 3.97 4.43
CA LYS A 172 -13.10 4.53 5.24
C LYS A 172 -14.31 3.58 5.26
N THR A 173 -15.00 3.57 6.40
CA THR A 173 -16.25 2.84 6.64
C THR A 173 -17.36 3.83 7.01
N VAL A 174 -18.60 3.40 7.19
CA VAL A 174 -19.52 4.06 8.14
C VAL A 174 -19.02 3.79 9.56
N GLU A 175 -19.16 4.74 10.49
CA GLU A 175 -18.68 4.58 11.86
C GLU A 175 -19.19 3.29 12.49
N PHE A 176 -18.28 2.51 13.09
CA PHE A 176 -18.53 1.18 13.65
C PHE A 176 -19.23 0.17 12.72
N GLY A 177 -19.31 0.46 11.41
CA GLY A 177 -20.02 -0.40 10.45
C GLY A 177 -21.54 -0.31 10.52
N GLY A 178 -22.09 0.77 11.08
CA GLY A 178 -23.54 1.01 11.22
C GLY A 178 -24.31 1.16 9.90
N SER A 179 -25.59 1.53 10.04
CA SER A 179 -26.56 1.56 8.93
C SER A 179 -26.25 2.59 7.85
N GLN A 180 -26.72 2.27 6.64
CA GLN A 180 -26.34 2.80 5.33
C GLN A 180 -26.74 4.25 5.03
N GLN A 181 -27.58 4.88 5.86
CA GLN A 181 -27.98 6.28 5.71
C GLN A 181 -27.55 7.08 6.91
N VAL A 182 -26.62 8.01 6.71
CA VAL A 182 -26.44 9.12 7.63
C VAL A 182 -26.19 10.36 6.78
N ILE A 183 -27.28 11.07 6.56
CA ILE A 183 -27.28 12.40 5.96
C ILE A 183 -26.81 13.32 7.10
N SER A 184 -25.52 13.67 7.14
CA SER A 184 -24.99 14.78 7.97
C SER A 184 -24.55 14.56 9.45
N ASP A 185 -24.35 13.34 9.99
CA ASP A 185 -23.93 13.18 11.41
C ASP A 185 -22.45 12.81 11.66
N TRP A 186 -21.63 12.57 10.63
CA TRP A 186 -20.21 12.20 10.82
C TRP A 186 -19.29 13.42 10.98
N TYR A 187 -19.09 13.89 12.22
CA TYR A 187 -18.23 15.06 12.47
C TYR A 187 -16.73 14.78 12.28
N ASP A 188 -16.31 13.51 12.38
CA ASP A 188 -14.90 13.15 12.48
C ASP A 188 -14.18 12.96 11.14
N TYR A 189 -14.89 12.55 10.09
CA TYR A 189 -14.32 12.30 8.76
C TYR A 189 -15.36 12.59 7.68
N PHE A 190 -14.97 13.34 6.64
CA PHE A 190 -15.80 13.51 5.44
C PHE A 190 -16.01 12.19 4.70
N ASP A 191 -17.17 12.07 4.06
CA ASP A 191 -17.51 10.90 3.26
C ASP A 191 -16.69 10.84 1.97
N PRO A 192 -16.26 9.63 1.55
CA PRO A 192 -15.71 9.45 0.22
C PRO A 192 -16.70 9.90 -0.86
N THR A 193 -16.19 10.56 -1.88
CA THR A 193 -16.99 10.96 -3.04
C THR A 193 -17.23 9.79 -3.97
N ASN A 194 -18.44 9.69 -4.52
CA ASN A 194 -18.74 8.76 -5.60
C ASN A 194 -18.06 9.25 -6.88
N VAL A 195 -17.07 8.49 -7.35
CA VAL A 195 -16.30 8.84 -8.55
C VAL A 195 -17.11 8.88 -9.85
N ARG A 196 -18.33 8.33 -9.87
CA ARG A 196 -19.26 8.46 -11.00
C ARG A 196 -20.18 9.67 -10.91
N GLY A 197 -20.16 10.39 -9.79
CA GLY A 197 -20.98 11.57 -9.55
C GLY A 197 -20.22 12.88 -9.66
N ASP A 198 -19.09 12.91 -10.38
CA ASP A 198 -18.25 14.10 -10.58
C ASP A 198 -17.85 14.85 -9.29
N GLY A 199 -17.74 14.11 -8.18
CA GLY A 199 -17.45 14.68 -6.86
C GLY A 199 -18.65 15.34 -6.16
N CYS A 200 -19.82 15.38 -6.81
CA CYS A 200 -21.05 15.96 -6.29
C CYS A 200 -21.94 14.97 -5.53
N LEU A 201 -21.69 13.66 -5.68
CA LEU A 201 -22.43 12.62 -4.97
C LEU A 201 -21.56 11.96 -3.91
N ALA A 202 -22.10 11.76 -2.72
CA ALA A 202 -21.47 10.93 -1.70
C ALA A 202 -21.59 9.44 -2.07
N GLY A 203 -20.62 8.63 -1.64
CA GLY A 203 -20.76 7.18 -1.67
C GLY A 203 -21.82 6.68 -0.67
N ILE A 204 -22.14 5.39 -0.74
CA ILE A 204 -23.07 4.73 0.18
C ILE A 204 -22.37 3.57 0.90
N GLY A 205 -22.70 3.40 2.18
CA GLY A 205 -22.01 2.51 3.11
C GLY A 205 -22.59 1.10 3.24
N SER A 206 -22.07 0.28 4.18
CA SER A 206 -21.07 0.67 5.18
C SER A 206 -19.61 0.60 4.70
N SER A 207 -19.33 -0.06 3.57
CA SER A 207 -17.97 -0.22 2.99
C SER A 207 -17.63 0.86 1.96
N ILE A 208 -17.98 2.11 2.27
CA ILE A 208 -17.94 3.25 1.34
C ILE A 208 -16.54 3.55 0.79
N GLY A 209 -15.51 3.58 1.64
CA GLY A 209 -14.14 3.83 1.22
C GLY A 209 -13.56 2.69 0.40
N SER A 210 -13.93 1.43 0.71
CA SER A 210 -13.51 0.27 -0.07
C SER A 210 -14.04 0.34 -1.50
N ALA A 211 -15.35 0.58 -1.66
CA ALA A 211 -15.97 0.72 -2.98
C ALA A 211 -15.44 1.93 -3.76
N SER A 212 -15.36 3.09 -3.09
CA SER A 212 -14.89 4.34 -3.70
C SER A 212 -13.42 4.24 -4.15
N SER A 213 -12.53 3.73 -3.29
CA SER A 213 -11.11 3.56 -3.65
C SER A 213 -10.91 2.59 -4.81
N LEU A 214 -11.64 1.46 -4.84
CA LEU A 214 -11.54 0.52 -5.95
C LEU A 214 -11.98 1.14 -7.28
N ALA A 215 -13.01 1.97 -7.25
CA ALA A 215 -13.50 2.67 -8.43
C ALA A 215 -12.59 3.83 -8.86
N ALA A 216 -11.93 4.50 -7.90
CA ALA A 216 -11.09 5.68 -8.14
C ALA A 216 -9.65 5.34 -8.55
N CYS A 217 -9.06 4.32 -7.91
CA CYS A 217 -7.63 4.08 -7.91
C CYS A 217 -7.26 2.96 -8.87
N ARG A 218 -6.79 3.31 -10.07
CA ARG A 218 -6.28 2.33 -11.06
C ARG A 218 -5.11 1.46 -10.57
N TRP A 219 -4.40 1.92 -9.55
CA TRP A 219 -3.25 1.21 -8.97
C TRP A 219 -3.64 0.23 -7.86
N LEU A 220 -4.92 0.21 -7.45
CA LEU A 220 -5.46 -0.63 -6.39
C LEU A 220 -6.22 -1.80 -7.03
N ASP A 221 -5.95 -3.03 -6.60
CA ASP A 221 -6.49 -4.21 -7.29
C ASP A 221 -7.67 -4.83 -6.54
N ILE A 222 -7.62 -4.83 -5.20
CA ILE A 222 -8.60 -5.49 -4.35
C ILE A 222 -8.94 -4.60 -3.16
N THR A 223 -10.19 -4.63 -2.72
CA THR A 223 -10.56 -4.12 -1.39
C THR A 223 -11.26 -5.19 -0.56
N LEU A 224 -11.01 -5.18 0.74
CA LEU A 224 -11.78 -5.96 1.71
C LEU A 224 -12.85 -5.07 2.33
N GLY A 225 -14.11 -5.48 2.14
CA GLY A 225 -15.28 -4.91 2.79
C GLY A 225 -15.84 -5.84 3.86
N MET A 226 -16.85 -5.35 4.59
CA MET A 226 -17.64 -6.16 5.51
C MET A 226 -19.11 -5.88 5.25
N ASP A 227 -19.91 -6.94 5.30
CA ASP A 227 -21.36 -6.91 5.21
C ASP A 227 -21.94 -7.73 6.36
N GLY A 228 -23.03 -7.23 6.96
CA GLY A 228 -23.70 -7.85 8.10
C GLY A 228 -25.08 -8.35 7.68
N LYS A 229 -25.55 -9.43 8.31
CA LYS A 229 -26.97 -9.78 8.18
C LYS A 229 -27.80 -8.74 8.94
N LEU A 230 -28.83 -8.22 8.27
CA LEU A 230 -29.89 -7.39 8.87
C LEU A 230 -30.64 -8.18 9.95
#